data_AF-A0A0D2QTA7-F1
#
_entry.id   AF-A0A0D2QTA7-F1
#
_cell.length_a   1.000
_cell.length_b   1.000
_cell.length_c   1.000
_cell.angle_alpha   90.00
_cell.angle_beta   90.00
_cell.angle_gamma   90.00
#
_symmetry.space_group_name_H-M   'P 1'
#
loop_
_entity.id
_entity.type
_entity.pdbx_description
1 polymer ?
#
loop_
_entity_poly.entity_id
_entity_poly.type
_entity_poly.pdbx_seq_one_letter_code
_entity_poly.pdbx_strand_id
1 'polypeptide(L)'
;MAWKEPKRLYYPKITAPDLNIEEKPVFQNKYNTNTIYEWNIDGMSEYNILSLLQQMTMVSNVYKTQNQNGLINNHAIANLLVAGYTGQLKGWWDHALTKTQQEEILKAIKKDDQDRIILDEQGREIQDAVATLIFSISKHFIGDPFHLKDRNSELLSNLKCKKLTDFKWYKDVFMTRVMQRSDNQQPF
;
A
#
# COMPACT_ATOMS: atom_id res chain seq x y z
N MET A 1 9.64 -28.54 8.84
CA MET A 1 9.61 -27.14 9.31
C MET A 1 8.19 -26.84 9.76
N ALA A 2 7.98 -26.66 11.06
CA ALA A 2 6.66 -26.37 11.61
C ALA A 2 6.40 -24.86 11.50
N TRP A 3 5.39 -24.49 10.73
CA TRP A 3 4.86 -23.13 10.68
C TRP A 3 4.35 -22.75 12.07
N LYS A 4 4.94 -21.73 12.69
CA LYS A 4 4.38 -21.07 13.87
C LYS A 4 3.77 -19.76 13.40
N GLU A 5 2.45 -19.62 13.48
CA GLU A 5 1.83 -18.30 13.47
C GLU A 5 2.11 -17.62 14.83
N PRO A 6 2.74 -16.44 14.89
CA PRO A 6 2.79 -15.64 16.10
C PRO A 6 1.84 -14.44 15.95
N LYS A 7 0.52 -14.67 15.81
CA LYS A 7 -0.47 -13.59 15.92
C LYS A 7 -0.65 -13.23 17.40
N ARG A 8 0.23 -12.39 17.96
CA ARG A 8 -0.06 -11.72 19.23
C ARG A 8 -1.02 -10.57 18.98
N LEU A 9 -2.24 -10.74 19.46
CA LEU A 9 -3.27 -9.71 19.43
C LEU A 9 -3.02 -8.72 20.57
N TYR A 10 -3.02 -7.42 20.27
CA TYR A 10 -2.90 -6.38 21.29
C TYR A 10 -4.15 -6.31 22.19
N TYR A 11 -5.31 -6.70 21.63
CA TYR A 11 -6.60 -6.75 22.31
C TYR A 11 -7.33 -8.07 22.03
N PRO A 12 -7.91 -8.74 23.06
CA PRO A 12 -8.59 -10.03 22.90
C PRO A 12 -9.99 -9.94 22.23
N LYS A 13 -10.35 -8.79 21.64
CA LYS A 13 -11.70 -8.48 21.13
C LYS A 13 -11.68 -8.32 19.60
N ILE A 14 -12.83 -8.57 18.96
CA ILE A 14 -13.03 -8.28 17.52
C ILE A 14 -12.81 -6.78 17.31
N THR A 15 -11.66 -6.47 16.72
CA THR A 15 -11.18 -5.12 16.42
C THR A 15 -10.88 -5.11 14.92
N ALA A 16 -10.93 -3.94 14.29
CA ALA A 16 -10.44 -3.83 12.92
C ALA A 16 -8.99 -4.39 12.86
N PRO A 17 -8.66 -5.25 11.87
CA PRO A 17 -7.42 -6.03 11.88
C PRO A 17 -6.15 -5.18 12.01
N ASP A 18 -6.21 -3.95 11.49
CA ASP A 18 -5.17 -2.91 11.54
C ASP A 18 -4.83 -2.42 12.96
N LEU A 19 -5.81 -2.35 13.86
CA LEU A 19 -5.64 -1.84 15.23
C LEU A 19 -5.27 -2.92 16.26
N ASN A 20 -5.29 -4.20 15.86
CA ASN A 20 -5.13 -5.33 16.77
C ASN A 20 -3.80 -6.09 16.65
N ILE A 21 -2.95 -5.71 15.70
CA ILE A 21 -1.69 -6.40 15.41
C ILE A 21 -0.54 -5.68 16.14
N GLU A 22 0.19 -6.43 16.97
CA GLU A 22 1.37 -5.94 17.71
C GLU A 22 2.61 -5.78 16.81
N GLU A 23 2.63 -6.47 15.66
CA GLU A 23 3.80 -6.50 14.78
C GLU A 23 3.94 -5.21 13.97
N LYS A 24 4.99 -4.45 14.29
CA LYS A 24 5.50 -3.42 13.38
C LYS A 24 5.99 -4.10 12.10
N PRO A 25 5.70 -3.56 10.91
CA PRO A 25 6.28 -4.07 9.68
C PRO A 25 7.81 -4.08 9.80
N VAL A 26 8.42 -5.23 9.51
CA VAL A 26 9.89 -5.35 9.48
C VAL A 26 10.38 -4.54 8.29
N PHE A 27 10.90 -3.34 8.57
CA PHE A 27 11.53 -2.52 7.55
C PHE A 27 12.94 -3.05 7.30
N GLN A 28 13.23 -3.39 6.05
CA GLN A 28 14.60 -3.66 5.65
C GLN A 28 15.34 -2.33 5.56
N ASN A 29 16.32 -2.12 6.43
CA ASN A 29 17.02 -0.82 6.56
C ASN A 29 17.95 -0.50 5.37
N LYS A 30 18.21 -1.45 4.47
CA LYS A 30 19.10 -1.29 3.32
C LYS A 30 18.56 -2.07 2.12
N TYR A 31 18.51 -1.40 0.97
CA TYR A 31 18.13 -1.98 -0.31
C TYR A 31 19.31 -1.95 -1.28
N ASN A 32 19.41 -2.98 -2.12
CA ASN A 32 20.46 -3.21 -3.12
C ASN A 32 19.81 -3.22 -4.51
N THR A 33 20.52 -2.71 -5.51
CA THR A 33 20.13 -2.75 -6.93
C THR A 33 20.18 -4.13 -7.57
N ASN A 34 21.04 -5.03 -7.08
CA ASN A 34 21.29 -6.34 -7.71
C ASN A 34 20.44 -7.48 -7.11
N THR A 35 19.44 -7.17 -6.29
CA THR A 35 18.63 -8.18 -5.60
C THR A 35 17.18 -8.00 -6.00
N ILE A 36 16.54 -9.05 -6.52
CA ILE A 36 15.10 -9.07 -6.70
C ILE A 36 14.47 -9.36 -5.33
N TYR A 37 13.63 -8.45 -4.87
CA TYR A 37 12.90 -8.57 -3.61
C TYR A 37 11.58 -9.28 -3.85
N GLU A 38 11.22 -10.19 -2.94
CA GLU A 38 9.94 -10.87 -2.96
C GLU A 38 8.86 -10.02 -2.28
N TRP A 39 7.66 -10.00 -2.87
CA TRP A 39 6.51 -9.28 -2.38
C TRP A 39 5.35 -10.25 -2.18
N ASN A 40 4.88 -10.37 -0.94
CA ASN A 40 3.69 -11.15 -0.58
C ASN A 40 2.80 -10.32 0.35
N ILE A 41 1.48 -10.46 0.21
CA ILE A 41 0.46 -9.85 1.07
C ILE A 41 -0.40 -10.87 1.82
N ASP A 42 -0.09 -12.16 1.72
CA ASP A 42 -0.88 -13.22 2.35
C ASP A 42 -0.98 -13.03 3.87
N GLY A 43 -2.21 -12.96 4.36
CA GLY A 43 -2.51 -12.76 5.79
C GLY A 43 -2.17 -11.37 6.34
N MET A 44 -1.82 -10.40 5.48
CA MET A 44 -1.54 -9.03 5.90
C MET A 44 -2.82 -8.20 6.14
N SER A 45 -2.76 -7.29 7.11
CA SER A 45 -3.78 -6.23 7.27
C SER A 45 -3.61 -5.12 6.24
N GLU A 46 -4.64 -4.30 6.03
CA GLU A 46 -4.59 -3.13 5.13
C GLU A 46 -3.38 -2.22 5.44
N TYR A 47 -3.10 -1.97 6.73
CA TYR A 47 -1.93 -1.20 7.17
C TYR A 47 -0.60 -1.85 6.77
N ASN A 48 -0.47 -3.17 6.93
CA ASN A 48 0.74 -3.88 6.56
C ASN A 48 0.93 -3.91 5.03
N ILE A 49 -0.17 -4.00 4.27
CA ILE A 49 -0.14 -3.87 2.80
C ILE A 49 0.34 -2.46 2.41
N LEU A 50 -0.18 -1.39 3.02
CA LEU A 50 0.30 -0.03 2.78
C LEU A 50 1.80 0.13 3.09
N SER A 51 2.26 -0.46 4.20
CA SER A 51 3.67 -0.43 4.55
C SER A 51 4.53 -1.19 3.53
N LEU A 52 4.08 -2.35 3.03
CA LEU A 52 4.74 -3.09 1.97
C LEU A 52 4.83 -2.28 0.68
N LEU A 53 3.75 -1.59 0.30
CA LEU A 53 3.72 -0.70 -0.88
C LEU A 53 4.69 0.49 -0.73
N GLN A 54 4.84 1.03 0.47
CA GLN A 54 5.89 2.02 0.77
C GLN A 54 7.29 1.42 0.59
N GLN A 55 7.53 0.19 1.02
CA GLN A 55 8.80 -0.50 0.80
C GLN A 55 9.09 -0.73 -0.70
N MET A 56 8.08 -1.12 -1.48
CA MET A 56 8.19 -1.21 -2.94
C MET A 56 8.58 0.14 -3.57
N THR A 57 8.00 1.24 -3.06
CA THR A 57 8.36 2.61 -3.48
C THR A 57 9.82 2.92 -3.16
N MET A 58 10.28 2.59 -1.94
CA MET A 58 11.66 2.80 -1.53
C MET A 58 12.64 1.99 -2.39
N VAL A 59 12.38 0.70 -2.62
CA VAL A 59 13.18 -0.16 -3.50
C VAL A 59 13.25 0.41 -4.92
N SER A 60 12.11 0.87 -5.45
CA SER A 60 12.06 1.50 -6.78
C SER A 60 12.92 2.76 -6.86
N ASN A 61 12.91 3.58 -5.81
CA ASN A 61 13.74 4.78 -5.75
C ASN A 61 15.23 4.43 -5.64
N VAL A 62 15.60 3.36 -4.94
CA VAL A 62 16.98 2.86 -4.93
C VAL A 62 17.40 2.42 -6.34
N TYR A 63 16.55 1.68 -7.06
CA TYR A 63 16.82 1.32 -8.45
C TYR A 63 16.97 2.55 -9.36
N LYS A 64 16.14 3.59 -9.18
CA LYS A 64 16.24 4.84 -9.93
C LYS A 64 17.54 5.62 -9.62
N THR A 65 17.90 5.75 -8.35
CA THR A 65 19.02 6.60 -7.91
C THR A 65 20.39 5.99 -8.17
N GLN A 66 20.51 4.67 -8.12
CA GLN A 66 21.76 3.96 -8.40
C GLN A 66 21.95 3.67 -9.91
N ASN A 67 20.95 3.96 -10.74
CA ASN A 67 21.04 3.87 -12.20
C ASN A 67 21.80 5.07 -12.79
N GLN A 68 23.11 5.14 -12.53
CA GLN A 68 24.00 6.22 -13.00
C GLN A 68 24.10 6.33 -14.53
N ASN A 69 23.70 5.28 -15.27
CA ASN A 69 23.83 5.20 -16.73
C ASN A 69 22.51 5.35 -17.50
N GLY A 70 21.38 5.59 -16.83
CA GLY A 70 20.06 5.75 -17.49
C GLY A 70 19.54 4.49 -18.20
N LEU A 71 20.12 3.31 -17.94
CA LEU A 71 19.78 2.05 -18.63
C LEU A 71 18.46 1.44 -18.13
N ILE A 72 18.14 1.61 -16.85
CA ILE A 72 16.93 1.07 -16.24
C ILE A 72 15.81 2.12 -16.27
N ASN A 73 14.88 1.96 -17.19
CA ASN A 73 13.69 2.80 -17.30
C ASN A 73 12.65 2.46 -16.22
N ASN A 74 11.71 3.38 -15.93
CA ASN A 74 10.63 3.17 -14.94
C ASN A 74 9.82 1.90 -15.28
N HIS A 75 9.58 1.64 -16.56
CA HIS A 75 9.01 0.38 -17.06
C HIS A 75 9.81 -0.87 -16.62
N ALA A 76 11.14 -0.85 -16.75
CA ALA A 76 11.99 -1.97 -16.36
C ALA A 76 11.96 -2.18 -14.84
N ILE A 77 11.89 -1.11 -14.05
CA ILE A 77 11.73 -1.18 -12.60
C ILE A 77 10.40 -1.82 -12.22
N ALA A 78 9.30 -1.43 -12.88
CA ALA A 78 8.00 -2.04 -12.65
C ALA A 78 8.03 -3.56 -12.95
N ASN A 79 8.68 -3.98 -14.03
CA ASN A 79 8.88 -5.40 -14.34
C ASN A 79 9.72 -6.12 -13.27
N LEU A 80 10.77 -5.49 -12.73
CA LEU A 80 11.57 -6.07 -11.64
C LEU A 80 10.74 -6.27 -10.37
N LEU A 81 9.83 -5.35 -10.04
CA LEU A 81 8.91 -5.53 -8.92
C LEU A 81 7.94 -6.69 -9.17
N VAL A 82 7.35 -6.75 -10.37
CA VAL A 82 6.41 -7.81 -10.76
C VAL A 82 7.09 -9.19 -10.72
N ALA A 83 8.36 -9.28 -11.12
CA ALA A 83 9.13 -10.53 -11.04
C ALA A 83 9.28 -11.05 -9.61
N GLY A 84 9.19 -10.16 -8.61
CA GLY A 84 9.20 -10.50 -7.19
C GLY A 84 7.85 -10.89 -6.60
N TYR A 85 6.76 -10.84 -7.37
CA TYR A 85 5.42 -11.14 -6.83
C TYR A 85 5.28 -12.60 -6.46
N THR A 86 4.70 -12.84 -5.28
CA THR A 86 4.36 -14.17 -4.75
C THR A 86 2.96 -14.12 -4.12
N GLY A 87 2.40 -15.28 -3.76
CA GLY A 87 1.11 -15.37 -3.06
C GLY A 87 -0.04 -14.68 -3.80
N GLN A 88 -0.90 -13.98 -3.06
CA GLN A 88 -2.02 -13.22 -3.63
C GLN A 88 -1.63 -12.15 -4.64
N LEU A 89 -0.48 -11.49 -4.50
CA LEU A 89 -0.02 -10.50 -5.50
C LEU A 89 0.23 -11.16 -6.85
N LYS A 90 0.88 -12.33 -6.84
CA LYS A 90 1.11 -13.10 -8.07
C LYS A 90 -0.19 -13.62 -8.65
N GLY A 91 -1.09 -14.13 -7.81
CA GLY A 91 -2.41 -14.58 -8.22
C GLY A 91 -3.21 -13.47 -8.93
N TRP A 92 -3.24 -12.28 -8.33
CA TRP A 92 -3.88 -11.10 -8.91
C TRP A 92 -3.25 -10.68 -10.23
N TRP A 93 -1.92 -10.57 -10.27
CA TRP A 93 -1.23 -10.16 -11.48
C TRP A 93 -1.49 -11.15 -12.63
N ASP A 94 -1.26 -12.45 -12.42
CA ASP A 94 -1.30 -13.45 -13.49
C ASP A 94 -2.73 -13.82 -13.94
N HIS A 95 -3.72 -13.77 -13.04
CA HIS A 95 -5.05 -14.34 -13.29
C HIS A 95 -6.19 -13.33 -13.23
N ALA A 96 -6.08 -12.26 -12.43
CA ALA A 96 -7.16 -11.28 -12.29
C ALA A 96 -7.05 -10.13 -13.30
N LEU A 97 -5.82 -9.78 -13.71
CA LEU A 97 -5.59 -8.79 -14.75
C LEU A 97 -5.52 -9.42 -16.14
N THR A 98 -6.13 -8.76 -17.12
CA THR A 98 -5.91 -9.07 -18.53
C THR A 98 -4.52 -8.60 -18.97
N LYS A 99 -3.96 -9.22 -20.02
CA LYS A 99 -2.67 -8.79 -20.60
C LYS A 99 -2.69 -7.31 -21.00
N THR A 100 -3.82 -6.82 -21.52
CA THR A 100 -3.99 -5.41 -21.87
C THR A 100 -3.85 -4.51 -20.64
N GLN A 101 -4.52 -4.84 -19.54
CA GLN A 101 -4.42 -4.06 -18.29
C GLN A 101 -2.99 -4.10 -17.71
N GLN A 102 -2.32 -5.24 -17.77
CA GLN A 102 -0.91 -5.34 -17.36
C GLN A 102 -0.03 -4.40 -18.20
N GLU A 103 -0.23 -4.40 -19.52
CA GLU A 103 0.50 -3.51 -20.42
C GLU A 103 0.19 -2.02 -20.18
N GLU A 104 -1.06 -1.67 -19.93
CA GLU A 104 -1.48 -0.30 -19.58
C GLU A 104 -0.78 0.18 -18.30
N ILE A 105 -0.72 -0.67 -17.26
CA ILE A 105 -0.02 -0.37 -16.02
C ILE A 105 1.48 -0.18 -16.28
N LEU A 106 2.10 -1.09 -17.05
CA LEU A 106 3.54 -1.07 -17.30
C LEU A 106 3.97 0.06 -18.24
N LYS A 107 3.11 0.50 -19.16
CA LYS A 107 3.38 1.61 -20.10
C LYS A 107 2.83 2.94 -19.61
N ALA A 108 2.39 3.02 -18.36
CA ALA A 108 1.76 4.22 -17.82
C ALA A 108 2.71 5.43 -17.89
N ILE A 109 2.11 6.56 -18.26
CA ILE A 109 2.75 7.87 -18.36
C ILE A 109 2.12 8.82 -17.36
N LYS A 110 2.92 9.77 -16.89
CA LYS A 110 2.48 10.74 -15.89
C LYS A 110 1.53 11.74 -16.52
N LYS A 111 0.40 11.98 -15.86
CA LYS A 111 -0.62 12.95 -16.27
C LYS A 111 -0.92 13.93 -15.15
N ASP A 112 -1.42 15.11 -15.51
CA ASP A 112 -1.92 16.11 -14.55
C ASP A 112 -3.38 15.83 -14.15
N ASP A 113 -3.92 16.65 -13.24
CA ASP A 113 -5.31 16.54 -12.75
C ASP A 113 -6.37 16.72 -13.85
N GLN A 114 -5.97 17.16 -15.05
CA GLN A 114 -6.81 17.40 -16.21
C GLN A 114 -6.59 16.32 -17.30
N ASP A 115 -5.94 15.21 -16.95
CA ASP A 115 -5.57 14.09 -17.82
C ASP A 115 -4.61 14.45 -18.96
N ARG A 116 -3.88 15.57 -18.85
CA ARG A 116 -2.87 15.98 -19.85
C ARG A 116 -1.53 15.35 -19.53
N ILE A 117 -0.83 14.89 -20.56
CA ILE A 117 0.49 14.25 -20.43
C ILE A 117 1.50 15.27 -19.92
N ILE A 118 2.23 14.91 -18.85
CA ILE A 118 3.32 15.72 -18.31
C ILE A 118 4.61 15.31 -19.01
N LEU A 119 5.26 16.30 -19.63
CA LEU A 119 6.54 16.14 -20.30
C LEU A 119 7.70 16.58 -19.39
N ASP A 120 8.87 15.99 -19.60
CA ASP A 120 10.12 16.43 -18.98
C ASP A 120 10.67 17.71 -19.62
N GLU A 121 11.78 18.23 -19.09
CA GLU A 121 12.45 19.44 -19.61
C GLU A 121 12.93 19.30 -21.07
N GLN A 122 12.98 18.06 -21.59
CA GLN A 122 13.37 17.75 -22.97
C GLN A 122 12.14 17.47 -23.87
N GLY A 123 10.91 17.66 -23.36
CA GLY A 123 9.68 17.42 -24.10
C GLY A 123 9.30 15.95 -24.27
N ARG A 124 9.91 15.03 -23.50
CA ARG A 124 9.61 13.60 -23.52
C ARG A 124 8.59 13.25 -22.44
N GLU A 125 7.76 12.25 -22.71
CA GLU A 125 6.77 11.76 -21.75
C GLU A 125 7.45 11.16 -20.52
N ILE A 126 7.02 11.59 -19.34
CA ILE A 126 7.51 11.04 -18.08
C ILE A 126 6.81 9.70 -17.83
N GLN A 127 7.58 8.62 -17.75
CA GLN A 127 7.02 7.31 -17.39
C GLN A 127 6.61 7.26 -15.92
N ASP A 128 5.48 6.61 -15.64
CA ASP A 128 4.90 6.51 -14.29
C ASP A 128 4.48 5.08 -13.89
N ALA A 129 4.98 4.08 -14.61
CA ALA A 129 4.66 2.66 -14.44
C ALA A 129 4.69 2.17 -12.98
N VAL A 130 5.73 2.51 -12.20
CA VAL A 130 5.83 2.11 -10.79
C VAL A 130 4.73 2.73 -9.93
N ALA A 131 4.42 4.02 -10.10
CA ALA A 131 3.39 4.66 -9.30
C ALA A 131 2.00 4.12 -9.64
N THR A 132 1.73 3.93 -10.94
CA THR A 132 0.49 3.30 -11.42
C THR A 132 0.36 1.87 -10.91
N LEU A 133 1.45 1.08 -10.91
CA LEU A 133 1.47 -0.29 -10.38
C LEU A 133 1.11 -0.31 -8.88
N ILE A 134 1.77 0.52 -8.08
CA ILE A 134 1.53 0.63 -6.63
C ILE A 134 0.10 1.09 -6.35
N PHE A 135 -0.39 2.09 -7.09
CA PHE A 135 -1.76 2.58 -6.96
C PHE A 135 -2.79 1.50 -7.32
N SER A 136 -2.57 0.75 -8.40
CA SER A 136 -3.45 -0.35 -8.81
C SER A 136 -3.53 -1.45 -7.76
N ILE A 137 -2.40 -1.82 -7.12
CA ILE A 137 -2.39 -2.78 -6.01
C ILE A 137 -3.17 -2.22 -4.82
N SER A 138 -2.90 -0.98 -4.42
CA SER A 138 -3.62 -0.32 -3.32
C SER A 138 -5.13 -0.31 -3.58
N LYS A 139 -5.54 0.11 -4.78
CA LYS A 139 -6.95 0.19 -5.16
C LYS A 139 -7.64 -1.18 -5.14
N HIS A 140 -6.94 -2.24 -5.55
CA HIS A 140 -7.51 -3.59 -5.59
C HIS A 140 -7.65 -4.23 -4.20
N PHE A 141 -6.60 -4.16 -3.37
CA PHE A 141 -6.54 -4.91 -2.11
C PHE A 141 -7.00 -4.13 -0.88
N ILE A 142 -6.93 -2.80 -0.92
CA ILE A 142 -7.34 -1.93 0.19
C ILE A 142 -8.65 -1.21 -0.16
N GLY A 143 -8.84 -0.88 -1.44
CA GLY A 143 -9.99 -0.11 -1.92
C GLY A 143 -9.66 1.36 -2.12
N ASP A 144 -10.67 2.14 -2.54
CA ASP A 144 -10.52 3.57 -2.76
C ASP A 144 -10.43 4.32 -1.42
N PRO A 145 -9.39 5.15 -1.18
CA PRO A 145 -9.31 6.03 -0.03
C PRO A 145 -10.55 6.91 0.19
N PHE A 146 -11.29 7.23 -0.87
CA PHE A 146 -12.55 7.96 -0.75
C PHE A 146 -13.65 7.13 -0.07
N HIS A 147 -13.76 5.83 -0.38
CA HIS A 147 -14.76 4.95 0.23
C HIS A 147 -14.41 4.51 1.66
N LEU A 148 -13.13 4.56 2.05
CA LEU A 148 -12.71 4.30 3.44
C LEU A 148 -13.26 5.35 4.43
N LYS A 149 -13.50 6.58 3.96
CA LYS A 149 -14.02 7.68 4.79
C LYS A 149 -15.46 7.42 5.26
N ASP A 150 -16.30 6.90 4.37
CA ASP A 150 -17.70 6.58 4.68
C ASP A 150 -17.79 5.45 5.72
N ARG A 151 -16.96 4.43 5.55
CA ARG A 151 -16.84 3.30 6.49
C ARG A 151 -16.41 3.76 7.88
N ASN A 152 -15.49 4.72 7.97
CA ASN A 152 -15.02 5.26 9.24
C ASN A 152 -16.10 6.04 10.02
N SER A 153 -16.94 6.80 9.32
CA SER A 153 -18.06 7.52 9.94
C SER A 153 -19.07 6.55 10.56
N GLU A 154 -19.46 5.51 9.81
CA GLU A 154 -20.37 4.47 10.29
C GLU A 154 -19.79 3.69 11.49
N LEU A 155 -18.50 3.35 11.42
CA LEU A 155 -17.79 2.64 12.47
C LEU A 155 -17.62 3.47 13.75
N LEU A 156 -17.49 4.80 13.65
CA LEU A 156 -17.47 5.71 14.79
C LEU A 156 -18.84 5.85 15.45
N SER A 157 -19.91 6.00 14.65
CA SER A 157 -21.28 6.08 15.16
C SER A 157 -21.69 4.84 15.96
N ASN A 158 -21.19 3.67 15.56
CA ASN A 158 -21.45 2.40 16.22
C ASN A 158 -20.44 2.04 17.34
N LEU A 159 -19.41 2.85 17.57
CA LEU A 159 -18.38 2.57 18.58
C LEU A 159 -18.93 2.84 19.99
N LYS A 160 -18.95 1.82 20.85
CA LYS A 160 -19.41 1.94 22.25
C LYS A 160 -18.43 1.27 23.22
N CYS A 161 -18.06 1.99 24.29
CA CYS A 161 -17.29 1.43 25.40
C CYS A 161 -18.24 0.72 26.37
N LYS A 162 -18.33 -0.61 26.30
CA LYS A 162 -19.27 -1.40 27.13
C LYS A 162 -18.75 -1.66 28.56
N LYS A 163 -17.44 -1.66 28.78
CA LYS A 163 -16.79 -1.95 30.07
C LYS A 163 -15.64 -0.98 30.31
N LEU A 164 -15.40 -0.61 31.57
CA LEU A 164 -14.29 0.28 31.92
C LEU A 164 -12.92 -0.32 31.56
N THR A 165 -12.79 -1.65 31.61
CA THR A 165 -11.59 -2.40 31.19
C THR A 165 -11.24 -2.20 29.71
N ASP A 166 -12.24 -1.83 28.89
CA ASP A 166 -12.10 -1.63 27.45
C ASP A 166 -11.81 -0.16 27.11
N PHE A 167 -11.68 0.72 28.11
CA PHE A 167 -11.54 2.15 27.90
C PHE A 167 -10.30 2.50 27.07
N LYS A 168 -9.17 1.84 27.33
CA LYS A 168 -7.93 2.06 26.56
C LYS A 168 -8.13 1.73 25.08
N TRP A 169 -8.69 0.55 24.79
CA TRP A 169 -9.04 0.13 23.44
C TRP A 169 -9.99 1.12 22.77
N TYR A 170 -11.08 1.48 23.46
CA TYR A 170 -12.08 2.41 22.93
C TYR A 170 -11.43 3.76 22.57
N LYS A 171 -10.61 4.29 23.47
CA LYS A 171 -9.90 5.55 23.27
C LYS A 171 -8.98 5.48 22.05
N ASP A 172 -8.17 4.43 21.94
CA ASP A 172 -7.21 4.29 20.84
C ASP A 172 -7.94 4.16 19.48
N VAL A 173 -9.00 3.34 19.41
CA VAL A 173 -9.85 3.19 18.21
C VAL A 173 -10.55 4.50 17.85
N PHE A 174 -11.13 5.18 18.84
CA PHE A 174 -11.84 6.44 18.65
C PHE A 174 -10.88 7.52 18.12
N MET A 175 -9.73 7.69 18.75
CA MET A 175 -8.74 8.71 18.36
C MET A 175 -8.21 8.45 16.94
N THR A 176 -7.83 7.22 16.62
CA THR A 176 -7.35 6.90 15.26
C THR A 176 -8.41 7.21 14.20
N ARG A 177 -9.67 6.84 14.45
CA ARG A 177 -10.75 7.07 13.48
C ARG A 177 -11.17 8.54 13.36
N VAL A 178 -11.20 9.28 14.47
CA VAL A 178 -11.49 10.74 14.45
C VAL A 178 -10.43 11.49 13.65
N MET A 179 -9.15 11.12 13.81
CA MET A 179 -8.05 11.71 13.04
C MET A 179 -8.13 11.43 11.53
N GLN A 180 -8.96 10.49 11.09
CA GLN A 180 -9.16 10.16 9.67
C GLN A 180 -10.42 10.80 9.07
N ARG A 181 -11.18 11.60 9.83
CA ARG A 181 -12.36 12.30 9.32
C ARG A 181 -11.99 13.46 8.41
N SER A 182 -12.86 13.77 7.45
CA SER A 182 -12.71 14.90 6.52
C SER A 182 -12.80 16.27 7.19
N ASP A 183 -13.52 16.37 8.30
CA ASP A 183 -13.73 17.60 9.08
C ASP A 183 -12.78 17.73 10.27
N ASN A 184 -11.75 16.87 10.40
CA ASN A 184 -10.81 16.91 11.54
C ASN A 184 -9.98 18.21 11.63
N GLN A 185 -9.93 19.00 10.55
CA GLN A 185 -9.27 20.31 10.46
C GLN A 185 -10.27 21.48 10.55
N GLN A 186 -11.58 21.22 10.60
CA GLN A 186 -12.57 22.29 10.70
C GLN A 186 -12.57 22.89 12.11
N PRO A 187 -12.63 24.22 12.25
CA PRO A 187 -12.77 24.86 13.55
C PRO A 187 -14.11 24.46 14.20
N PHE A 188 -14.07 24.29 15.52
CA PHE A 188 -15.23 23.94 16.36
C PHE A 188 -16.29 25.04 16.40
#